data_AF-A0A8C0ZLT4-F1
#
_entry.id   AF-A0A8C0ZLT4-F1
#
_cell.length_a   1.000
_cell.length_b   1.000
_cell.length_c   1.000
_cell.angle_alpha   90.00
_cell.angle_beta   90.00
_cell.angle_gamma   90.00
#
_symmetry.space_group_name_H-M   'P 1'
#
loop_
_entity.id
_entity.type
_entity.pdbx_description
1 polymer ?
#
loop_
_entity_poly.entity_id
_entity_poly.type
_entity_poly.pdbx_seq_one_letter_code
_entity_poly.pdbx_strand_id
1 'polypeptide(L)'
;MDSMLTLATEEPVKKDTLKKYKIICVVLLALLVIVSLGLGLGLGLRKPEEQGSCRKKCFDSSYRGLEGCRCDAECKDRDDCCWDFEDTCVESTQIWTCNLFRCGESRLESSLCSCADDCLQRKDCCTDYKSVCQGEAPWVTEDCAALVEPQCPEGFDLPPVILFSMDGFRAEYLDTWSTLLPNINKLSK
;
A
#
# COMPACT_ATOMS: atom_id res chain seq x y z
N MET A 1 79.25 41.26 17.29
CA MET A 1 78.87 42.51 16.64
C MET A 1 78.18 42.11 15.35
N ASP A 2 76.95 41.63 15.48
CA ASP A 2 75.71 42.42 15.34
C ASP A 2 75.23 42.31 13.90
N SER A 3 74.13 41.59 13.67
CA SER A 3 72.85 42.27 13.58
C SER A 3 71.74 41.29 13.20
N MET A 4 70.60 41.46 13.88
CA MET A 4 69.30 40.85 13.61
C MET A 4 68.86 41.01 12.16
N LEU A 5 68.12 40.02 11.64
CA LEU A 5 66.84 40.31 11.00
C LEU A 5 65.89 39.12 11.10
N THR A 6 64.95 39.23 12.02
CA THR A 6 63.67 38.52 12.01
C THR A 6 62.80 39.07 10.89
N LEU A 7 62.16 38.21 10.08
CA LEU A 7 60.87 38.54 9.46
C LEU A 7 60.06 37.29 9.15
N ALA A 8 58.96 37.15 9.89
CA ALA A 8 57.87 36.21 9.65
C ALA A 8 57.14 36.53 8.33
N THR A 9 56.62 35.51 7.61
CA THR A 9 55.44 35.64 6.71
C THR A 9 55.01 34.28 6.12
N GLU A 10 54.43 33.39 6.94
CA GLU A 10 53.64 32.23 6.43
C GLU A 10 52.18 32.20 6.92
N GLU A 11 51.74 33.17 7.72
CA GLU A 11 50.36 33.24 8.22
C GLU A 11 49.27 33.84 7.28
N PRO A 12 49.54 34.71 6.27
CA PRO A 12 48.45 35.44 5.62
C PRO A 12 47.66 34.60 4.60
N VAL A 13 48.32 33.66 3.90
CA VAL A 13 47.73 32.88 2.79
C VAL A 13 46.66 31.90 3.31
N LYS A 14 46.86 31.34 4.51
CA LYS A 14 45.93 30.37 5.11
C LYS A 14 44.66 31.04 5.65
N LYS A 15 44.77 32.27 6.19
CA LYS A 15 43.63 33.06 6.70
C LYS A 15 42.68 33.52 5.59
N ASP A 16 43.22 33.97 4.45
CA ASP A 16 42.39 34.40 3.32
C ASP A 16 41.69 33.24 2.62
N THR A 17 42.36 32.08 2.53
CA THR A 17 41.76 30.85 2.01
C THR A 17 40.65 30.36 2.95
N LEU A 18 40.86 30.40 4.27
CA LEU A 18 39.84 30.04 5.27
C LEU A 18 38.63 30.99 5.23
N LYS A 19 38.85 32.30 5.05
CA LYS A 19 37.77 33.29 4.88
C LYS A 19 36.96 33.00 3.61
N LYS A 20 37.61 32.67 2.50
CA LYS A 20 36.92 32.27 1.26
C LYS A 20 36.06 31.02 1.46
N TYR A 21 36.59 29.98 2.12
CA TYR A 21 35.80 28.77 2.43
C TYR A 21 34.62 29.06 3.36
N LYS A 22 34.79 29.90 4.38
CA LYS A 22 33.68 30.32 5.26
C LYS A 22 32.57 31.03 4.48
N ILE A 23 32.93 31.94 3.57
CA ILE A 23 31.94 32.64 2.73
C ILE A 23 31.22 31.65 1.83
N ILE A 24 31.94 30.73 1.17
CA ILE A 24 31.34 29.70 0.31
C ILE A 24 30.37 28.82 1.11
N CYS A 25 30.76 28.35 2.30
CA CYS A 25 29.87 27.56 3.16
C CYS A 25 28.60 28.31 3.57
N VAL A 26 28.71 29.60 3.92
CA VAL A 26 27.55 30.42 4.28
C VAL A 26 26.62 30.61 3.09
N VAL A 27 27.16 30.86 1.89
CA VAL A 27 26.36 30.99 0.66
C VAL A 27 25.66 29.68 0.33
N LEU A 28 26.36 28.54 0.42
CA LEU A 28 25.77 27.22 0.19
C LEU A 28 24.65 26.90 1.18
N LEU A 29 24.84 27.20 2.47
CA LEU A 29 23.81 27.02 3.49
C LEU A 29 22.59 27.92 3.23
N ALA A 30 22.81 29.18 2.85
CA ALA A 30 21.72 30.09 2.51
C ALA A 30 20.92 29.59 1.30
N LEU A 31 21.59 29.10 0.24
CA LEU A 31 20.94 28.52 -0.93
C LEU A 31 20.13 27.27 -0.56
N LEU A 32 20.67 26.39 0.29
CA LEU A 32 19.97 25.18 0.77
C LEU A 32 18.69 25.52 1.56
N VAL A 33 18.74 26.56 2.38
CA VAL A 33 17.58 27.05 3.14
C VAL A 33 16.54 27.68 2.21
N ILE A 34 16.96 28.48 1.22
CA ILE A 34 16.05 29.08 0.25
C ILE A 34 15.39 28.01 -0.63
N VAL A 35 16.13 26.99 -1.06
CA VAL A 35 15.60 25.87 -1.85
C VAL A 35 14.63 25.03 -1.02
N SER A 36 14.96 24.71 0.23
CA SER A 36 14.06 23.94 1.11
C SER A 36 12.80 24.70 1.50
N LEU A 37 12.88 26.02 1.76
CA LEU A 37 11.70 26.86 1.99
C LEU A 37 10.90 27.09 0.71
N GLY A 38 11.57 27.27 -0.44
CA GLY A 38 10.94 27.43 -1.74
C GLY A 38 10.21 26.17 -2.21
N LEU A 39 10.80 24.98 -1.99
CA LEU A 39 10.13 23.70 -2.21
C LEU A 39 9.01 23.48 -1.19
N GLY A 40 9.25 23.75 0.10
CA GLY A 40 8.26 23.52 1.16
C GLY A 40 7.02 24.42 1.06
N LEU A 41 7.18 25.68 0.66
CA LEU A 41 6.07 26.62 0.45
C LEU A 41 5.51 26.54 -0.98
N GLY A 42 6.37 26.34 -1.99
CA GLY A 42 5.98 26.31 -3.40
C GLY A 42 5.32 24.99 -3.83
N LEU A 43 5.62 23.88 -3.16
CA LEU A 43 4.87 22.62 -3.36
C LEU A 43 3.55 22.60 -2.62
N GLY A 44 3.19 23.64 -1.86
CA GLY A 44 1.92 23.76 -1.18
C GLY A 44 1.62 22.51 -0.35
N LEU A 45 1.87 22.56 0.96
CA LEU A 45 1.19 21.66 1.88
C LEU A 45 -0.32 21.98 1.81
N ARG A 46 -0.97 21.58 0.72
CA ARG A 46 -2.40 21.40 0.58
C ARG A 46 -2.71 20.37 1.65
N LYS A 47 -3.21 20.88 2.77
CA LYS A 47 -4.07 20.10 3.66
C LYS A 47 -5.01 19.33 2.73
N PRO A 48 -5.15 17.99 2.85
CA PRO A 48 -6.15 17.28 2.06
C PRO A 48 -7.48 17.93 2.38
N GLU A 49 -7.98 18.68 1.41
CA GLU A 49 -9.37 19.08 1.35
C GLU A 49 -10.13 17.76 1.39
N GLU A 50 -11.05 17.59 2.35
CA GLU A 50 -11.80 16.33 2.48
C GLU A 50 -12.75 16.17 1.29
N GLN A 51 -12.21 15.83 0.12
CA GLN A 51 -12.98 15.56 -1.10
C GLN A 51 -13.94 14.40 -0.83
N GLY A 52 -15.16 14.48 -1.36
CA GLY A 52 -16.15 13.42 -1.19
C GLY A 52 -15.65 12.09 -1.73
N SER A 53 -16.04 10.98 -1.10
CA SER A 53 -15.58 9.62 -1.40
C SER A 53 -16.76 8.68 -1.55
N CYS A 54 -16.66 7.72 -2.47
CA CYS A 54 -17.65 6.68 -2.70
C CYS A 54 -17.55 5.49 -1.76
N ARG A 55 -16.65 5.53 -0.77
CA ARG A 55 -16.48 4.45 0.20
C ARG A 55 -17.80 4.16 0.93
N LYS A 56 -18.30 2.92 0.77
CA LYS A 56 -19.61 2.44 1.28
C LYS A 56 -20.84 3.16 0.68
N LYS A 57 -20.66 3.93 -0.40
CA LYS A 57 -21.68 4.74 -1.07
C LYS A 57 -21.82 4.44 -2.56
N CYS A 58 -21.19 3.36 -3.01
CA CYS A 58 -21.27 2.91 -4.39
C CYS A 58 -22.70 2.66 -4.84
N PHE A 59 -23.02 3.24 -6.00
CA PHE A 59 -24.31 3.17 -6.68
C PHE A 59 -25.50 3.70 -5.87
N ASP A 60 -25.24 4.49 -4.83
CA ASP A 60 -26.26 5.17 -4.03
C ASP A 60 -26.64 6.51 -4.67
N SER A 61 -27.77 6.52 -5.40
CA SER A 61 -28.34 7.73 -6.02
C SER A 61 -28.73 8.83 -5.03
N SER A 62 -28.96 8.48 -3.76
CA SER A 62 -29.30 9.44 -2.72
C SER A 62 -28.07 10.12 -2.12
N TYR A 63 -26.89 9.51 -2.26
CA TYR A 63 -25.66 10.04 -1.70
C TYR A 63 -25.19 11.31 -2.43
N ARG A 64 -24.68 12.25 -1.64
CA ARG A 64 -23.96 13.45 -2.09
C ARG A 64 -22.71 13.60 -1.23
N GLY A 65 -21.55 13.50 -1.86
CA GLY A 65 -20.26 13.71 -1.22
C GLY A 65 -19.97 15.20 -0.99
N LEU A 66 -18.79 15.46 -0.42
CA LEU A 66 -18.28 16.84 -0.31
C LEU A 66 -18.17 17.47 -1.70
N GLU A 67 -18.40 18.78 -1.79
CA GLU A 67 -18.48 19.53 -3.05
C GLU A 67 -19.60 19.08 -4.02
N GLY A 68 -20.50 18.20 -3.56
CA GLY A 68 -21.65 17.75 -4.35
C GLY A 68 -21.37 16.57 -5.28
N CYS A 69 -20.19 15.94 -5.19
CA CYS A 69 -19.86 14.78 -5.98
C CYS A 69 -20.82 13.60 -5.71
N ARG A 70 -20.92 12.70 -6.69
CA ARG A 70 -21.87 11.60 -6.73
C ARG A 70 -21.18 10.25 -6.92
N CYS A 71 -21.90 9.19 -6.58
CA CYS A 71 -21.42 7.81 -6.66
C CYS A 71 -22.44 6.86 -7.32
N ASP A 72 -23.45 7.41 -8.01
CA ASP A 72 -24.39 6.63 -8.80
C ASP A 72 -23.85 6.29 -10.18
N ALA A 73 -24.49 5.32 -10.84
CA ALA A 73 -24.05 4.82 -12.14
C ALA A 73 -23.99 5.90 -13.24
N GLU A 74 -24.77 6.97 -13.12
CA GLU A 74 -24.86 8.06 -14.10
C GLU A 74 -23.90 9.22 -13.79
N CYS A 75 -23.11 9.16 -12.70
CA CYS A 75 -22.21 10.27 -12.35
C CYS A 75 -21.17 10.57 -13.43
N LYS A 76 -20.80 9.55 -14.21
CA LYS A 76 -19.85 9.66 -15.32
C LYS A 76 -20.43 10.42 -16.50
N ASP A 77 -21.73 10.28 -16.74
CA ASP A 77 -22.45 11.01 -17.79
C ASP A 77 -22.64 12.48 -17.40
N ARG A 78 -22.75 12.78 -16.10
CA ARG A 78 -22.88 14.14 -15.55
C ARG A 78 -21.54 14.82 -15.23
N ASP A 79 -20.43 14.09 -15.35
CA ASP A 79 -19.09 14.53 -14.96
C ASP A 79 -19.03 15.04 -13.49
N ASP A 80 -19.81 14.39 -12.60
CA ASP A 80 -19.94 14.76 -11.19
C ASP A 80 -19.54 13.62 -10.23
N CYS A 81 -18.81 12.62 -10.70
CA CYS A 81 -18.33 11.52 -9.86
C CYS A 81 -17.37 12.00 -8.76
N CYS A 82 -17.45 11.38 -7.58
CA CYS A 82 -16.38 11.51 -6.59
C CYS A 82 -15.08 10.92 -7.15
N TRP A 83 -13.95 11.43 -6.66
CA TRP A 83 -12.63 11.16 -7.23
C TRP A 83 -12.25 9.66 -7.25
N ASP A 84 -12.82 8.86 -6.35
CA ASP A 84 -12.55 7.44 -6.15
C ASP A 84 -13.63 6.51 -6.72
N PHE A 85 -14.61 7.03 -7.48
CA PHE A 85 -15.74 6.24 -7.97
C PHE A 85 -15.33 5.02 -8.81
N GLU A 86 -14.43 5.22 -9.80
CA GLU A 86 -14.02 4.13 -10.70
C GLU A 86 -13.32 3.02 -9.91
N ASP A 87 -12.30 3.36 -9.12
CA ASP A 87 -11.52 2.40 -8.32
C ASP A 87 -12.39 1.70 -7.24
N THR A 88 -13.24 2.48 -6.55
CA THR A 88 -14.01 1.99 -5.40
C THR A 88 -15.24 1.21 -5.81
N CYS A 89 -15.92 1.59 -6.90
CA CYS A 89 -17.23 1.05 -7.26
C CYS A 89 -17.21 0.20 -8.52
N VAL A 90 -16.34 0.52 -9.49
CA VAL A 90 -16.29 -0.20 -10.77
C VAL A 90 -15.22 -1.29 -10.72
N GLU A 91 -13.95 -0.94 -10.51
CA GLU A 91 -12.85 -1.91 -10.50
C GLU A 91 -13.01 -2.95 -9.39
N SER A 92 -13.55 -2.55 -8.23
CA SER A 92 -13.84 -3.45 -7.11
C SER A 92 -14.82 -4.58 -7.47
N THR A 93 -15.63 -4.44 -8.54
CA THR A 93 -16.51 -5.52 -9.02
C THR A 93 -15.76 -6.58 -9.82
N GLN A 94 -14.53 -6.30 -10.27
CA GLN A 94 -13.74 -7.15 -11.16
C GLN A 94 -12.59 -7.89 -10.47
N ILE A 95 -12.45 -7.74 -9.14
CA ILE A 95 -11.37 -8.34 -8.35
C ILE A 95 -11.88 -9.45 -7.42
N TRP A 96 -10.99 -10.42 -7.15
CA TRP A 96 -11.26 -11.59 -6.28
C TRP A 96 -10.75 -11.41 -4.84
N THR A 97 -10.33 -10.20 -4.47
CA THR A 97 -9.67 -9.90 -3.20
C THR A 97 -10.33 -8.74 -2.48
N CYS A 98 -10.34 -8.81 -1.16
CA CYS A 98 -10.67 -7.67 -0.31
C CYS A 98 -9.47 -6.72 -0.18
N ASN A 99 -9.77 -5.50 0.24
CA ASN A 99 -8.79 -4.54 0.71
C ASN A 99 -9.42 -3.75 1.86
N LEU A 100 -8.62 -2.92 2.54
CA LEU A 100 -9.11 -2.16 3.70
C LEU A 100 -10.28 -1.22 3.36
N PHE A 101 -10.41 -0.76 2.11
CA PHE A 101 -11.47 0.13 1.67
C PHE A 101 -12.79 -0.61 1.45
N ARG A 102 -12.74 -1.88 1.00
CA ARG A 102 -13.88 -2.77 0.76
C ARG A 102 -14.45 -3.43 2.02
N CYS A 103 -13.73 -3.43 3.14
CA CYS A 103 -14.23 -4.04 4.37
C CYS A 103 -15.51 -3.35 4.89
N GLY A 104 -16.59 -4.12 4.99
CA GLY A 104 -17.92 -3.61 5.35
C GLY A 104 -18.49 -2.68 4.28
N GLU A 105 -18.22 -2.98 3.00
CA GLU A 105 -18.83 -2.33 1.85
C GLU A 105 -20.34 -2.60 1.79
N SER A 106 -21.06 -1.68 1.15
CA SER A 106 -22.41 -1.97 0.67
C SER A 106 -22.32 -3.06 -0.39
N ARG A 107 -23.26 -4.01 -0.36
CA ARG A 107 -23.28 -5.12 -1.30
C ARG A 107 -23.38 -4.63 -2.74
N LEU A 108 -22.44 -5.10 -3.55
CA LEU A 108 -22.39 -4.87 -5.00
C LEU A 108 -22.82 -6.16 -5.70
N GLU A 109 -24.02 -6.19 -6.26
CA GLU A 109 -24.56 -7.41 -6.90
C GLU A 109 -23.73 -7.87 -8.11
N SER A 110 -22.93 -6.98 -8.70
CA SER A 110 -22.04 -7.30 -9.82
C SER A 110 -20.64 -7.75 -9.39
N SER A 111 -20.33 -7.81 -8.09
CA SER A 111 -18.99 -8.21 -7.63
C SER A 111 -18.77 -9.72 -7.74
N LEU A 112 -17.56 -10.11 -8.13
CA LEU A 112 -17.16 -11.52 -8.21
C LEU A 112 -17.13 -12.22 -6.84
N CYS A 113 -16.81 -11.45 -5.79
CA CYS A 113 -16.88 -11.84 -4.39
C CYS A 113 -17.20 -10.61 -3.52
N SER A 114 -17.65 -10.83 -2.29
CA SER A 114 -18.09 -9.78 -1.38
C SER A 114 -17.12 -9.56 -0.22
N CYS A 115 -17.02 -8.29 0.23
CA CYS A 115 -16.37 -7.92 1.49
C CYS A 115 -17.36 -7.28 2.49
N ALA A 116 -18.67 -7.45 2.23
CA ALA A 116 -19.74 -6.99 3.10
C ALA A 116 -19.84 -7.87 4.36
N ASP A 117 -20.46 -7.34 5.42
CA ASP A 117 -20.53 -8.01 6.72
C ASP A 117 -21.36 -9.32 6.68
N ASP A 118 -22.24 -9.48 5.69
CA ASP A 118 -23.07 -10.66 5.50
C ASP A 118 -22.43 -11.75 4.62
N CYS A 119 -21.22 -11.53 4.10
CA CYS A 119 -20.63 -12.43 3.09
C CYS A 119 -20.40 -13.86 3.61
N LEU A 120 -20.09 -14.02 4.90
CA LEU A 120 -19.85 -15.33 5.50
C LEU A 120 -21.15 -16.15 5.58
N GLN A 121 -22.28 -15.48 5.85
CA GLN A 121 -23.60 -16.10 5.89
C GLN A 121 -24.04 -16.54 4.50
N ARG A 122 -23.76 -15.71 3.48
CA ARG A 122 -24.07 -15.99 2.07
C ARG A 122 -23.05 -16.90 1.38
N LYS A 123 -21.90 -17.12 2.00
CA LYS A 123 -20.79 -17.94 1.50
C LYS A 123 -20.21 -17.41 0.19
N ASP A 124 -20.14 -16.10 0.05
CA ASP A 124 -19.64 -15.39 -1.13
C ASP A 124 -18.50 -14.41 -0.81
N CYS A 125 -17.87 -14.53 0.37
CA CYS A 125 -16.71 -13.73 0.72
C CYS A 125 -15.55 -13.94 -0.27
N CYS A 126 -14.78 -12.89 -0.52
CA CYS A 126 -13.45 -13.07 -1.12
C CYS A 126 -12.57 -13.95 -0.22
N THR A 127 -11.65 -14.71 -0.82
CA THR A 127 -10.88 -15.74 -0.09
C THR A 127 -9.99 -15.17 1.02
N ASP A 128 -9.63 -13.90 0.93
CA ASP A 128 -8.79 -13.16 1.86
C ASP A 128 -9.58 -12.31 2.89
N TYR A 129 -10.92 -12.32 2.85
CA TYR A 129 -11.79 -11.48 3.69
C TYR A 129 -11.43 -11.55 5.18
N LYS A 130 -11.28 -12.76 5.72
CA LYS A 130 -10.93 -12.98 7.13
C LYS A 130 -9.59 -12.34 7.49
N SER A 131 -8.59 -12.51 6.62
CA SER A 131 -7.27 -11.93 6.86
C SER A 131 -7.25 -10.41 6.73
N VAL A 132 -7.97 -9.85 5.76
CA VAL A 132 -7.95 -8.43 5.44
C VAL A 132 -8.88 -7.62 6.35
N CYS A 133 -10.07 -8.14 6.64
CA CYS A 133 -11.13 -7.41 7.33
C CYS A 133 -11.34 -7.84 8.80
N GLN A 134 -10.95 -9.07 9.17
CA GLN A 134 -11.10 -9.58 10.54
C GLN A 134 -9.75 -9.74 11.28
N GLY A 135 -8.64 -9.52 10.58
CA GLY A 135 -7.30 -9.61 11.16
C GLY A 135 -6.84 -11.05 11.46
N GLU A 136 -7.47 -12.06 10.84
CA GLU A 136 -6.98 -13.43 10.91
C GLU A 136 -5.62 -13.55 10.21
N ALA A 137 -4.73 -14.40 10.73
CA ALA A 137 -3.46 -14.66 10.06
C ALA A 137 -3.71 -15.37 8.72
N PRO A 138 -3.09 -14.95 7.60
CA PRO A 138 -3.12 -15.75 6.38
C PRO A 138 -2.49 -17.12 6.64
N TRP A 139 -3.07 -18.18 6.08
CA TRP A 139 -2.58 -19.57 6.26
C TRP A 139 -1.06 -19.69 6.07
N VAL A 140 -0.49 -18.98 5.09
CA VAL A 140 0.95 -19.03 4.80
C VAL A 140 1.85 -18.58 5.96
N THR A 141 1.31 -17.76 6.87
CA THR A 141 2.04 -17.20 8.02
C THR A 141 1.87 -18.00 9.31
N GLU A 142 0.90 -18.91 9.36
CA GLU A 142 0.70 -19.78 10.53
C GLU A 142 1.85 -20.78 10.68
N ASP A 143 2.07 -21.30 11.89
CA ASP A 143 3.06 -22.35 12.11
C ASP A 143 2.63 -23.68 11.47
N CYS A 144 3.61 -24.51 11.09
CA CYS A 144 3.32 -25.87 10.63
C CYS A 144 2.92 -26.73 11.84
N ALA A 145 1.72 -27.30 11.80
CA ALA A 145 1.21 -28.19 12.84
C ALA A 145 1.12 -29.63 12.33
N ALA A 146 1.50 -30.60 13.17
CA ALA A 146 1.25 -32.01 12.89
C ALA A 146 -0.24 -32.31 13.13
N LEU A 147 -0.98 -32.56 12.05
CA LEU A 147 -2.38 -33.00 12.14
C LEU A 147 -2.42 -34.47 12.54
N VAL A 148 -2.70 -34.74 13.81
CA VAL A 148 -2.84 -36.13 14.33
C VAL A 148 -4.21 -36.71 13.96
N GLU A 149 -5.26 -35.89 13.97
CA GLU A 149 -6.63 -36.26 13.58
C GLU A 149 -7.24 -35.19 12.66
N PRO A 150 -8.03 -35.59 11.64
CA PRO A 150 -8.65 -34.65 10.71
C PRO A 150 -9.78 -33.87 11.38
N GLN A 151 -9.75 -32.53 11.25
CA GLN A 151 -10.82 -31.66 11.74
C GLN A 151 -11.80 -31.36 10.59
N CYS A 152 -12.82 -32.19 10.43
CA CYS A 152 -13.83 -32.06 9.38
C CYS A 152 -15.18 -31.57 9.94
N PRO A 153 -15.93 -30.75 9.18
CA PRO A 153 -17.29 -30.36 9.58
C PRO A 153 -18.28 -31.52 9.44
N GLU A 154 -19.47 -31.37 10.02
CA GLU A 154 -20.55 -32.35 9.92
C GLU A 154 -20.86 -32.69 8.45
N GLY A 155 -21.04 -33.99 8.17
CA GLY A 155 -21.27 -34.52 6.83
C GLY A 155 -20.00 -34.98 6.09
N PHE A 156 -18.80 -34.79 6.67
CA PHE A 156 -17.54 -35.31 6.14
C PHE A 156 -16.96 -36.40 7.04
N ASP A 157 -17.37 -37.64 6.80
CA ASP A 157 -16.83 -38.82 7.50
C ASP A 157 -15.37 -39.12 7.11
N LEU A 158 -14.95 -38.64 5.93
CA LEU A 158 -13.59 -38.77 5.41
C LEU A 158 -13.08 -37.41 4.90
N PRO A 159 -11.78 -37.12 5.04
CA PRO A 159 -11.19 -35.91 4.49
C PRO A 159 -11.33 -35.88 2.95
N PRO A 160 -11.74 -34.74 2.36
CA PRO A 160 -11.76 -34.60 0.91
C PRO A 160 -10.34 -34.55 0.33
N VAL A 161 -10.19 -34.99 -0.92
CA VAL A 161 -8.93 -34.93 -1.66
C VAL A 161 -9.03 -33.86 -2.75
N ILE A 162 -8.11 -32.90 -2.74
CA ILE A 162 -7.98 -31.86 -3.77
C ILE A 162 -6.74 -32.17 -4.61
N LEU A 163 -6.93 -32.47 -5.90
CA LEU A 163 -5.83 -32.61 -6.84
C LEU A 163 -5.55 -31.27 -7.51
N PHE A 164 -4.45 -30.62 -7.11
CA PHE A 164 -3.99 -29.36 -7.71
C PHE A 164 -2.82 -29.63 -8.66
N SER A 165 -3.04 -29.51 -9.96
CA SER A 165 -2.02 -29.76 -10.99
C SER A 165 -1.54 -28.45 -11.62
N MET A 166 -0.22 -28.24 -11.65
CA MET A 166 0.43 -27.11 -12.32
C MET A 166 1.25 -27.63 -13.50
N ASP A 167 0.72 -27.47 -14.72
CA ASP A 167 1.40 -27.96 -15.93
C ASP A 167 2.76 -27.28 -16.11
N GLY A 168 3.77 -28.08 -16.49
CA GLY A 168 5.13 -27.61 -16.70
C GLY A 168 5.87 -27.12 -15.45
N PHE A 169 5.35 -27.34 -14.23
CA PHE A 169 6.05 -26.95 -13.01
C PHE A 169 7.25 -27.87 -12.73
N ARG A 170 8.45 -27.41 -13.09
CA ARG A 170 9.70 -28.17 -12.91
C ARG A 170 10.13 -28.16 -11.44
N ALA A 171 10.68 -29.27 -10.96
CA ALA A 171 11.16 -29.41 -9.58
C ALA A 171 12.17 -28.31 -9.19
N GLU A 172 13.10 -27.96 -10.09
CA GLU A 172 14.10 -26.90 -9.91
C GLU A 172 13.50 -25.53 -9.57
N TYR A 173 12.25 -25.27 -9.96
CA TYR A 173 11.59 -24.01 -9.62
C TYR A 173 11.40 -23.86 -8.12
N LEU A 174 11.12 -24.94 -7.40
CA LEU A 174 11.01 -24.90 -5.96
C LEU A 174 12.40 -24.78 -5.31
N ASP A 175 13.40 -25.50 -5.82
CA ASP A 175 14.77 -25.43 -5.31
C ASP A 175 15.37 -24.02 -5.43
N THR A 176 15.12 -23.36 -6.56
CA THR A 176 15.74 -22.06 -6.89
C THR A 176 14.91 -20.87 -6.38
N TRP A 177 13.58 -20.96 -6.47
CA TRP A 177 12.67 -19.81 -6.27
C TRP A 177 11.69 -19.98 -5.11
N SER A 178 11.90 -20.94 -4.20
CA SER A 178 11.01 -21.19 -3.04
C SER A 178 10.67 -19.95 -2.21
N THR A 179 11.57 -18.98 -2.10
CA THR A 179 11.34 -17.73 -1.34
C THR A 179 10.29 -16.83 -1.99
N LEU A 180 10.08 -16.95 -3.30
CA LEU A 180 9.05 -16.22 -4.05
C LEU A 180 7.72 -16.98 -4.14
N LEU A 181 7.70 -18.24 -3.69
CA LEU A 181 6.54 -19.14 -3.73
C LEU A 181 6.13 -19.58 -2.32
N PRO A 182 5.76 -18.64 -1.42
CA PRO A 182 5.66 -18.92 0.01
C PRO A 182 4.60 -19.99 0.34
N ASN A 183 3.47 -20.01 -0.38
CA ASN A 183 2.42 -21.01 -0.18
C ASN A 183 2.88 -22.42 -0.59
N ILE A 184 3.49 -22.57 -1.76
CA ILE A 184 3.99 -23.85 -2.27
C ILE A 184 5.15 -24.35 -1.40
N ASN A 185 6.05 -23.44 -1.02
CA ASN A 185 7.15 -23.72 -0.11
C ASN A 185 6.64 -24.23 1.24
N LYS A 186 5.59 -23.62 1.81
CA LYS A 186 4.96 -24.12 3.04
C LYS A 186 4.36 -25.52 2.87
N LEU A 187 3.70 -25.82 1.75
CA LEU A 187 3.17 -27.17 1.48
C LEU A 187 4.26 -28.25 1.34
N SER A 188 5.49 -27.86 0.96
CA SER A 188 6.60 -28.78 0.77
C SER A 188 7.36 -29.16 2.04
N LYS A 189 7.10 -28.46 3.15
CA LYS A 189 7.76 -28.65 4.46
C LYS A 189 6.96 -29.58 5.36
#